data_AF-A0A4R0DCD4-F1
#
_entry.id   AF-A0A4R0DCD4-F1
#
_cell.length_a   1.000
_cell.length_b   1.000
_cell.length_c   1.000
_cell.angle_alpha   90.00
_cell.angle_beta   90.00
_cell.angle_gamma   90.00
#
_symmetry.space_group_name_H-M   'P 1'
#
loop_
_entity.id
_entity.type
_entity.pdbx_description
1 polymer ?
#
loop_
_entity_poly.entity_id
_entity_poly.type
_entity_poly.pdbx_seq_one_letter_code
_entity_poly.pdbx_strand_id
1 'polypeptide(L)' 'MKTTVKYIVLKSLDYQLGTSLFEDEIDADAQYFDQIPSIIEYQNLRFKVVSKEQKRLQLIEENEEHQTIIVRVLVI' A
#
# COMPACT_ATOMS: atom_id res chain seq x y z
N MET A 1 12.24 2.06 -13.37
CA MET A 1 11.60 1.26 -12.30
C MET A 1 10.40 2.04 -11.81
N LYS A 2 9.19 1.56 -12.11
CA LYS A 2 7.93 2.22 -11.70
C LYS A 2 7.51 1.63 -10.35
N THR A 3 7.35 2.46 -9.32
CA THR A 3 6.85 1.99 -8.01
C THR A 3 5.45 2.53 -7.79
N THR A 4 4.48 1.64 -7.65
CA THR A 4 3.09 1.97 -7.35
C THR A 4 2.79 1.54 -5.92
N VAL A 5 2.23 2.45 -5.12
CA VAL A 5 1.88 2.21 -3.73
C VAL A 5 0.37 2.23 -3.60
N LYS A 6 -0.17 1.13 -3.09
CA LYS A 6 -1.59 0.89 -2.92
C LYS A 6 -1.94 0.88 -1.44
N TYR A 7 -2.74 1.85 -1.02
CA TYR A 7 -3.31 1.91 0.32
C TYR A 7 -4.64 1.19 0.34
N ILE A 8 -4.82 0.29 1.31
CA ILE A 8 -6.03 -0.51 1.49
C ILE A 8 -6.55 -0.27 2.89
N VAL A 9 -7.73 0.34 2.99
CA VAL A 9 -8.42 0.54 4.27
C VAL A 9 -9.22 -0.72 4.62
N LEU A 10 -8.85 -1.36 5.73
CA LEU A 10 -9.53 -2.53 6.27
C LEU A 10 -10.65 -2.12 7.21
N LYS A 11 -11.74 -2.90 7.19
CA LYS A 11 -12.86 -2.75 8.13
C LYS A 11 -12.53 -3.27 9.54
N SER A 12 -11.72 -4.32 9.63
CA SER A 12 -11.32 -4.96 10.89
C SER A 12 -9.99 -5.72 10.72
N LEU A 13 -9.35 -6.09 11.85
CA LEU A 13 -8.10 -6.86 11.85
C LEU A 13 -8.26 -8.26 11.23
N ASP A 14 -9.41 -8.91 11.44
CA ASP A 14 -9.75 -10.23 10.90
C ASP A 14 -10.33 -10.19 9.47
N TYR A 15 -10.32 -9.02 8.81
CA TYR A 15 -10.97 -8.86 7.52
C TYR A 15 -10.13 -9.51 6.39
N GLN A 16 -10.36 -10.80 6.15
CA GLN A 16 -9.71 -11.58 5.09
C GLN A 16 -10.53 -11.67 3.79
N LEU A 17 -11.75 -11.15 3.75
CA LEU A 17 -12.71 -11.39 2.66
C LEU A 17 -13.14 -10.11 1.92
N GLY A 18 -12.33 -9.75 0.92
CA GLY A 18 -12.85 -9.46 -0.42
C GLY A 18 -13.38 -8.06 -0.76
N THR A 19 -13.52 -7.12 0.18
CA THR A 19 -13.89 -5.73 -0.19
C THR A 19 -13.18 -4.70 0.67
N SER A 20 -12.10 -4.12 0.13
CA SER A 20 -11.45 -2.94 0.68
C SER A 20 -12.48 -1.82 0.86
N LEU A 21 -12.50 -1.15 2.01
CA LEU A 21 -13.41 -0.01 2.21
C LEU A 21 -13.05 1.16 1.30
N PHE A 22 -11.76 1.29 1.03
CA PHE A 22 -11.18 2.32 0.20
C PHE A 22 -9.84 1.83 -0.31
N GLU A 23 -9.53 2.13 -1.57
CA GLU A 23 -8.25 1.88 -2.19
C GLU A 23 -7.75 3.18 -2.82
N ASP A 24 -6.48 3.51 -2.60
CA ASP A 24 -5.83 4.64 -3.26
C ASP A 24 -4.47 4.19 -3.78
N GLU A 25 -4.11 4.68 -4.96
CA GLU A 25 -2.88 4.30 -5.66
C GLU A 25 -2.07 5.55 -6.00
N ILE A 26 -0.80 5.55 -5.59
CA ILE A 26 0.14 6.63 -5.88
C ILE A 26 1.38 6.08 -6.57
N ASP A 27 1.92 6.84 -7.52
CA ASP A 27 3.26 6.60 -8.03
C ASP A 27 4.28 7.20 -7.05
N ALA A 28 5.26 6.39 -6.65
CA ALA A 28 6.28 6.77 -5.68
C ALA A 28 7.66 6.30 -6.13
N ASP A 29 8.68 6.69 -5.35
CA ASP A 29 10.04 6.20 -5.53
C ASP A 29 10.26 4.84 -4.86
N ALA A 30 11.33 4.15 -5.27
CA ALA A 30 11.68 2.84 -4.72
C ALA A 30 11.97 2.84 -3.20
N GLN A 31 12.31 4.01 -2.63
CA GLN A 31 12.60 4.19 -1.20
C GLN A 31 11.34 4.40 -0.35
N TYR A 32 10.17 4.55 -0.98
CA TYR A 32 8.93 4.90 -0.28
C TYR A 32 8.54 3.87 0.79
N PHE A 33 8.86 2.59 0.58
CA PHE A 33 8.54 1.51 1.51
C PHE A 33 9.05 1.76 2.94
N ASP A 34 10.23 2.34 3.07
CA ASP A 34 10.88 2.61 4.35
C ASP A 34 10.37 3.91 4.98
N GLN A 35 9.78 4.80 4.17
CA GLN A 35 9.24 6.09 4.60
C GLN A 35 7.79 6.00 5.11
N ILE A 36 7.10 4.86 4.90
CA ILE A 36 5.72 4.67 5.36
C ILE A 36 5.67 4.75 6.90
N PRO A 37 4.97 5.74 7.47
CA PRO A 37 4.87 5.89 8.92
C PRO A 37 3.92 4.84 9.51
N SER A 38 4.04 4.56 10.81
CA SER A 38 3.12 3.65 11.50
C SER A 38 1.70 4.20 11.65
N ILE A 39 1.54 5.53 11.59
CA ILE A 39 0.27 6.25 11.64
C ILE A 39 0.23 7.22 10.46
N ILE A 40 -0.84 7.16 9.69
CA ILE A 40 -1.10 8.03 8.53
C ILE A 40 -2.29 8.91 8.87
N GLU A 41 -2.15 10.22 8.66
CA GLU A 41 -3.24 11.19 8.82
C GLU A 41 -3.76 11.58 7.43
N TYR A 42 -5.06 11.40 7.18
CA TYR A 42 -5.69 11.72 5.91
C TYR A 42 -7.12 12.22 6.13
N GLN A 43 -7.45 13.40 5.60
CA GLN A 43 -8.78 14.02 5.72
C GLN A 43 -9.35 14.04 7.15
N ASN A 44 -8.54 14.41 8.14
CA ASN A 44 -8.87 14.41 9.58
C ASN A 44 -9.12 13.02 10.20
N LEU A 45 -8.85 11.93 9.48
CA LEU A 45 -8.85 10.57 10.01
C LEU A 45 -7.42 10.11 10.27
N ARG A 46 -7.26 9.25 11.27
CA ARG A 46 -6.01 8.58 11.58
C ARG A 46 -6.12 7.12 11.21
N PHE A 47 -5.09 6.62 10.52
CA PHE A 47 -5.01 5.25 10.10
C PHE A 47 -3.74 4.62 10.68
N LYS A 48 -3.88 3.51 11.38
CA LYS A 48 -2.76 2.70 11.83
C LYS A 48 -2.37 1.73 10.72
N VAL A 49 -1.09 1.71 10.36
CA VAL A 49 -0.55 0.71 9.42
C VAL A 49 -0.52 -0.64 10.11
N VAL A 50 -1.26 -1.60 9.55
CA VAL A 50 -1.37 -2.98 10.05
C VAL A 50 -0.34 -3.85 9.36
N SER A 51 -0.17 -3.70 8.05
CA SER A 51 0.86 -4.42 7.29
C SER A 51 1.31 -3.62 6.08
N LYS A 52 2.57 -3.86 5.68
CA LYS A 52 3.13 -3.38 4.41
C LYS A 52 3.79 -4.56 3.70
N GLU A 53 3.50 -4.72 2.42
CA GLU A 53 4.07 -5.75 1.56
C GLU A 53 4.70 -5.08 0.34
N GLN A 54 5.88 -5.54 -0.07
CA GLN A 54 6.53 -5.10 -1.29
C GLN A 54 6.64 -6.28 -2.25
N LYS A 55 6.05 -6.14 -3.43
CA LYS A 55 6.13 -7.11 -4.52
C LYS A 55 6.91 -6.49 -5.67
N ARG A 56 7.90 -7.22 -6.18
CA ARG A 56 8.63 -6.85 -7.39
C ARG A 56 8.19 -7.78 -8.51
N LEU A 57 7.69 -7.21 -9.59
CA LEU A 57 7.34 -7.91 -10.83
C LEU A 57 8.37 -7.50 -11.88
N GLN A 58 9.14 -8.48 -12.35
CA GLN A 58 10.02 -8.32 -13.51
C GLN A 58 9.32 -8.95 -14.71
N LEU A 59 8.84 -8.11 -15.63
CA LEU A 59 8.29 -8.56 -16.90
C LEU A 59 9.44 -8.78 -17.87
N ILE A 60 9.82 -10.05 -18.07
CA ILE A 60 10.99 -10.46 -18.88
C ILE A 60 10.85 -10.01 -20.34
N GLU A 61 9.62 -9.90 -20.85
CA GLU A 61 9.35 -9.53 -22.25
C GLU A 61 9.47 -8.02 -22.52
N GLU A 62 9.23 -7.16 -21.52
CA GLU A 62 9.19 -5.69 -21.71
C GLU A 62 10.42 -4.97 -21.13
N ASN A 63 11.32 -5.66 -20.42
CA ASN A 63 12.45 -5.06 -19.68
C ASN A 63 11.97 -3.94 -18.72
N GLU A 64 10.72 -4.03 -18.27
CA GLU A 64 10.14 -3.11 -17.31
C GLU A 64 10.12 -3.74 -15.92
N GLU A 65 10.79 -3.06 -14.99
CA GLU A 65 10.73 -3.39 -13.56
C GLU A 65 9.59 -2.61 -12.89
N HIS A 66 8.56 -3.35 -12.48
CA HIS A 66 7.42 -2.84 -11.73
C HIS A 66 7.55 -3.23 -10.26
N GLN A 67 7.44 -2.26 -9.37
CA GLN A 67 7.38 -2.48 -7.92
C GLN A 67 6.01 -2.07 -7.42
N THR A 68 5.34 -2.97 -6.71
CA THR A 68 4.05 -2.69 -6.08
C THR A 68 4.20 -2.79 -4.59
N ILE A 69 3.85 -1.73 -3.87
CA ILE A 69 3.81 -1.71 -2.42
C ILE A 69 2.34 -1.74 -2.00
N ILE A 70 1.95 -2.69 -1.17
CA ILE A 70 0.59 -2.79 -0.63
C ILE A 70 0.65 -2.44 0.85
N VAL A 71 -0.04 -1.38 1.25
CA VAL A 71 -0.12 -0.90 2.62
C VAL A 71 -1.54 -1.10 3.12
N ARG A 72 -1.72 -1.99 4.09
CA ARG A 72 -3.01 -2.18 4.76
C ARG A 72 -3.08 -1.34 6.01
N VAL A 73 -4.16 -0.58 6.13
CA VAL A 73 -4.37 0.36 7.22
C VAL A 73 -5.73 0.15 7.86
N LEU A 74 -5.85 0.54 9.13
CA LEU A 74 -7.09 0.45 9.90
C LEU A 74 -7.33 1.79 10.60
N VAL A 75 -8.57 2.28 10.54
CA VAL A 75 -8.95 3.56 11.17
C VAL A 75 -8.89 3.44 12.69
N ILE A 76 -8.34 4.46 13.36
CA ILE A 76 -8.23 4.55 14.83
C ILE A 76 -8.89 5.81 15.38
#